data_AF-A0A517DSY2-F1
#
_entry.id   AF-A0A517DSY2-F1
#
_cell.length_a   1.000
_cell.length_b   1.000
_cell.length_c   1.000
_cell.angle_alpha   90.00
_cell.angle_beta   90.00
_cell.angle_gamma   90.00
#
_symmetry.space_group_name_H-M   'P 1'
#
loop_
_entity.id
_entity.type
_entity.pdbx_description
1 polymer ?
#
loop_
_entity_poly.entity_id
_entity_poly.type
_entity_poly.pdbx_seq_one_letter_code
_entity_poly.pdbx_strand_id
1 'polypeptide(L)' 'MTSDRKESLISKLTARIQEQLVMNGITDFQIADGNFHFANVDDKSRANAIIRDYLTYLLDHEAECLL' A
#
# COMPACT_ATOMS: atom_id res chain seq x y z
N MET A 1 5.86 18.68 14.35
CA MET A 1 6.40 17.48 15.03
C MET A 1 5.49 16.26 14.93
N THR A 2 4.18 16.32 15.20
CA THR A 2 3.28 15.17 15.00
C THR A 2 2.83 14.97 13.54
N SER A 3 2.74 16.06 12.76
CA SER A 3 2.37 15.99 11.33
C SER A 3 3.47 15.33 10.49
N ASP A 4 4.73 15.72 10.71
CA ASP A 4 5.89 15.23 9.95
C ASP A 4 6.08 13.71 10.09
N ARG A 5 5.80 13.16 11.29
CA ARG A 5 5.89 11.72 11.56
C ARG A 5 4.73 10.94 10.94
N LYS A 6 3.52 11.52 10.88
CA LYS A 6 2.36 10.89 10.22
C LYS A 6 2.53 10.87 8.70
N GLU A 7 3.03 11.95 8.12
CA GLU A 7 3.37 12.03 6.70
C GLU A 7 4.45 11.01 6.33
N SER A 8 5.44 10.80 7.21
CA SER A 8 6.44 9.74 7.07
C SER A 8 5.82 8.32 7.12
N LEU A 9 4.90 8.04 8.05
CA LEU A 9 4.26 6.72 8.15
C LEU A 9 3.38 6.40 6.94
N ILE A 10 2.59 7.35 6.47
CA ILE A 10 1.78 7.17 5.25
C ILE A 10 2.66 6.97 4.02
N SER A 11 3.79 7.69 3.93
CA SER A 11 4.76 7.51 2.84
C SER A 11 5.39 6.12 2.88
N LYS A 12 5.81 5.63 4.05
CA LYS A 12 6.33 4.27 4.23
C LYS A 12 5.30 3.20 3.88
N LEU A 13 4.06 3.34 4.36
CA LEU A 13 2.97 2.42 4.05
C LEU A 13 2.67 2.39 2.55
N THR A 14 2.61 3.55 1.90
CA THR A 14 2.39 3.66 0.45
C THR A 14 3.50 2.94 -0.32
N ALA A 15 4.77 3.15 0.04
CA ALA A 15 5.90 2.48 -0.59
C ALA A 15 5.84 0.96 -0.42
N ARG A 16 5.51 0.46 0.78
CA ARG A 16 5.38 -0.98 1.02
C ARG A 16 4.21 -1.60 0.27
N ILE A 17 3.07 -0.92 0.20
CA ILE A 17 1.94 -1.37 -0.63
C ILE A 17 2.36 -1.44 -2.10
N GLN A 18 3.08 -0.43 -2.60
CA GLN A 18 3.61 -0.43 -3.97
C GLN A 18 4.50 -1.66 -4.23
N GLU A 19 5.40 -1.99 -3.30
CA GLU A 19 6.24 -3.20 -3.38
C GLU A 19 5.38 -4.48 -3.43
N GLN A 20 4.37 -4.60 -2.56
CA GLN A 20 3.49 -5.77 -2.55
C GLN A 20 2.72 -5.93 -3.87
N LEU A 21 2.23 -4.84 -4.45
CA LEU A 21 1.54 -4.88 -5.74
C LEU A 21 2.47 -5.37 -6.86
N VAL A 22 3.69 -4.82 -6.93
CA VAL A 22 4.69 -5.21 -7.94
C VAL A 22 5.11 -6.68 -7.77
N MET A 23 5.37 -7.13 -6.54
CA MET A 23 5.72 -8.53 -6.25
C MET A 23 4.62 -9.53 -6.65
N ASN A 24 3.36 -9.09 -6.67
CA ASN A 24 2.21 -9.88 -7.10
C ASN A 24 1.82 -9.66 -8.58
N GLY A 25 2.69 -9.00 -9.35
CA GLY A 25 2.53 -8.81 -10.79
C GLY A 25 1.55 -7.72 -11.21
N ILE A 26 1.19 -6.81 -10.29
CA ILE A 26 0.40 -5.62 -10.62
C ILE A 26 1.38 -4.47 -10.83
N THR A 27 1.61 -4.10 -12.08
CA THR A 27 2.60 -3.06 -12.44
C THR A 27 2.00 -1.86 -13.16
N ASP A 28 0.76 -1.98 -13.66
CA ASP A 28 0.07 -0.91 -14.39
C ASP A 28 -0.88 -0.12 -13.47
N PHE A 29 -0.27 0.73 -12.63
CA PHE A 29 -0.99 1.62 -11.73
C PHE A 29 -0.23 2.93 -11.51
N GLN A 30 -0.96 3.94 -11.06
CA GLN A 30 -0.43 5.24 -10.69
C GLN A 30 -0.87 5.61 -9.28
N ILE A 31 -0.03 6.34 -8.56
CA ILE A 31 -0.34 6.88 -7.24
C ILE A 31 -0.51 8.39 -7.40
N ALA A 32 -1.72 8.89 -7.15
CA ALA A 32 -2.04 10.31 -7.23
C ALA A 32 -2.99 10.68 -6.09
N ASP A 33 -2.78 11.85 -5.48
CA ASP A 33 -3.62 12.37 -4.39
C ASP A 33 -3.83 11.37 -3.22
N GLY A 34 -2.83 10.52 -2.95
CA GLY A 34 -2.89 9.48 -1.92
C GLY A 34 -3.72 8.24 -2.30
N ASN A 35 -4.15 8.11 -3.55
CA ASN A 35 -4.94 7.00 -4.06
C ASN A 35 -4.19 6.19 -5.12
N PHE A 36 -4.52 4.90 -5.21
CA PHE A 36 -4.03 4.00 -6.25
C PHE A 36 -5.04 3.95 -7.41
N HIS A 37 -4.59 4.32 -8.59
CA HIS A 37 -5.34 4.29 -9.84
C HIS A 37 -4.85 3.14 -10.69
N PHE A 38 -5.73 2.19 -11.01
CA PHE A 38 -5.41 1.00 -11.78
C PHE A 38 -5.98 1.11 -13.20
N ALA A 39 -5.24 0.59 -14.19
CA ALA A 39 -5.65 0.66 -15.59
C ALA A 39 -6.91 -0.17 -15.92
N ASN A 40 -7.14 -1.27 -15.19
CA ASN A 40 -8.28 -2.16 -15.41
C ASN A 40 -8.91 -2.64 -14.09
N VAL A 41 -10.15 -3.15 -14.19
CA VAL A 41 -10.96 -3.56 -13.03
C VAL A 41 -10.46 -4.85 -12.36
N ASP A 42 -9.82 -5.73 -13.13
CA ASP A 42 -9.31 -7.01 -12.64
C ASP A 42 -8.10 -6.78 -11.74
N ASP A 43 -7.14 -5.96 -12.20
CA ASP A 43 -5.99 -5.55 -11.40
C ASP A 43 -6.40 -4.71 -10.20
N LYS A 44 -7.40 -3.83 -10.32
CA LYS A 44 -7.97 -3.13 -9.16
C LYS A 44 -8.50 -4.12 -8.11
N SER A 45 -9.24 -5.14 -8.54
CA SER A 45 -9.82 -6.13 -7.63
C SER A 45 -8.76 -6.99 -6.95
N ARG A 46 -7.75 -7.42 -7.71
CA ARG A 46 -6.59 -8.16 -7.18
C ARG A 46 -5.75 -7.30 -6.22
N ALA A 47 -5.50 -6.04 -6.60
CA ALA A 47 -4.76 -5.08 -5.78
C ALA A 47 -5.46 -4.86 -4.43
N ASN A 48 -6.78 -4.68 -4.43
CA ASN A 48 -7.55 -4.52 -3.20
C ASN A 48 -7.41 -5.73 -2.26
N ALA A 49 -7.37 -6.95 -2.79
CA ALA A 49 -7.13 -8.15 -1.99
C ALA A 49 -5.72 -8.13 -1.37
N ILE A 50 -4.69 -7.87 -2.17
CA ILE A 50 -3.29 -7.78 -1.71
C ILE A 50 -3.12 -6.70 -0.64
N ILE A 51 -3.70 -5.52 -0.86
CA ILE A 51 -3.64 -4.40 0.10
C ILE A 51 -4.31 -4.80 1.41
N ARG A 52 -5.51 -5.39 1.36
CA ARG A 52 -6.22 -5.83 2.57
C ARG A 52 -5.42 -6.88 3.33
N ASP A 53 -4.87 -7.86 2.63
CA ASP A 53 -4.11 -8.94 3.25
C ASP A 53 -2.82 -8.40 3.90
N TYR A 54 -2.14 -7.45 3.25
CA TYR A 54 -0.97 -6.77 3.81
C TYR A 54 -1.31 -5.89 5.03
N LEU A 55 -2.41 -5.14 4.98
CA LEU A 55 -2.86 -4.34 6.13
C LEU A 55 -3.24 -5.23 7.32
N THR A 56 -3.83 -6.41 7.06
CA THR A 56 -4.13 -7.40 8.10
C THR A 56 -2.84 -7.92 8.73
N TYR A 57 -1.85 -8.27 7.90
CA TYR A 57 -0.51 -8.66 8.38
C TYR A 57 0.12 -7.60 9.28
N LEU A 58 0.03 -6.32 8.89
CA LEU A 58 0.55 -5.22 9.71
C LEU A 58 -0.17 -5.08 11.05
N LEU A 59 -1.48 -5.32 11.11
CA LEU A 59 -2.24 -5.30 12.37
C LEU A 59 -1.80 -6.45 13.29
N ASP A 60 -1.57 -7.64 12.74
CA ASP A 60 -1.13 -8.82 13.50
C ASP A 60 0.29 -8.68 14.05
N HIS A 61 1.13 -7.84 13.41
CA HIS A 61 2.54 -7.64 13.76
C HIS A 61 2.81 -6.23 14.30
N GLU A 62 1.80 -5.57 14.88
CA GLU A 62 1.91 -4.24 15.50
C GLU A 62 2.62 -3.17 14.64
N ALA A 63 2.49 -3.28 13.32
CA ALA A 63 3.16 -2.45 12.33
C ALA A 63 4.71 -2.42 12.44
N GLU A 64 5.36 -3.46 12.98
CA GLU A 64 6.83 -3.56 13.12
C GLU A 64 7.56 -3.27 11.80
N CYS A 65 7.02 -3.71 10.67
CA CYS A 65 7.62 -3.50 9.35
C CYS A 65 7.57 -2.04 8.82
N LEU A 66 6.84 -1.15 9.53
CA LEU A 66 6.74 0.29 9.22
C LEU A 66 7.60 1.17 10.14
N LEU A 67 8.13 0.63 11.23
CA LEU A 67 8.99 1.34 12.18
C LEU A 67 10.41 1.49 11.62
#